data_AF-A0A2T7UUC0-F1
#
_entry.id   AF-A0A2T7UUC0-F1
#
_cell.length_a   1.000
_cell.length_b   1.000
_cell.length_c   1.000
_cell.angle_alpha   90.00
_cell.angle_beta   90.00
_cell.angle_gamma   90.00
#
_symmetry.space_group_name_H-M   'P 1'
#
loop_
_entity.id
_entity.type
_entity.pdbx_description
1 polymer ?
#
loop_
_entity_poly.entity_id
_entity_poly.type
_entity_poly.pdbx_seq_one_letter_code
_entity_poly.pdbx_strand_id
1 'polypeptide(L)'
;MDRKRAEALARLAALAALKREAELAKLAAVAQSRARLQGALQTLKAVEAPLDPGEAVSDPALVGARLAHRRWSEAQSRRLNQQLAMVTVDWMRQKPAAAKAFGRAAVLEELAGKAEAARKAEAAKGE
;
A
#
# COMPACT_ATOMS: atom_id res chain seq x y z
N MET A 1 -28.01 9.78 28.38
CA MET A 1 -26.96 8.77 28.12
C MET A 1 -25.92 8.92 29.22
N ASP A 2 -25.52 7.83 29.89
CA ASP A 2 -24.54 7.89 30.99
C ASP A 2 -23.22 8.55 30.53
N ARG A 3 -22.76 9.59 31.24
CA ARG A 3 -21.51 10.32 30.98
C ARG A 3 -20.32 9.37 30.80
N LYS A 4 -20.25 8.30 31.60
CA LYS A 4 -19.19 7.30 31.51
C LYS A 4 -19.16 6.60 30.15
N ARG A 5 -20.33 6.35 29.54
CA ARG A 5 -20.45 5.72 28.22
C ARG A 5 -20.00 6.66 27.10
N ALA A 6 -20.34 7.95 27.19
CA ALA A 6 -19.87 8.95 26.22
C ALA A 6 -18.34 9.09 26.25
N GLU A 7 -17.74 9.17 27.45
CA GLU A 7 -16.29 9.22 27.62
C GLU A 7 -15.60 7.93 27.12
N ALA A 8 -16.20 6.76 27.36
CA ALA A 8 -15.69 5.49 26.85
C ALA A 8 -15.72 5.42 25.30
N LEU A 9 -16.80 5.90 24.67
CA LEU A 9 -16.91 5.97 23.21
C LEU A 9 -15.87 6.93 22.61
N ALA A 10 -15.64 8.08 23.23
CA ALA A 10 -14.61 9.03 22.80
C ALA A 10 -13.21 8.39 22.85
N ARG A 11 -12.88 7.66 23.93
CA ARG A 11 -11.61 6.93 24.04
C ARG A 11 -11.47 5.83 22.98
N LEU A 12 -12.53 5.07 22.73
CA LEU A 12 -12.54 4.04 21.69
C LEU A 12 -12.38 4.63 20.29
N ALA A 13 -13.00 5.78 20.01
CA ALA A 13 -12.85 6.50 18.75
C ALA A 13 -11.39 6.96 18.56
N ALA A 14 -10.76 7.52 19.59
CA ALA A 14 -9.35 7.91 19.55
C ALA A 14 -8.42 6.71 19.26
N LEU A 15 -8.61 5.58 19.95
CA LEU A 15 -7.84 4.37 19.68
C LEU A 15 -8.05 3.82 18.28
N ALA A 16 -9.29 3.90 17.76
CA ALA A 16 -9.60 3.45 16.41
C ALA A 16 -8.98 4.36 15.35
N ALA A 17 -8.90 5.68 15.59
CA ALA A 17 -8.21 6.63 14.72
C ALA A 17 -6.70 6.30 14.63
N LEU A 18 -6.04 6.05 15.76
CA LEU A 18 -4.64 5.62 15.79
C LEU A 18 -4.43 4.30 15.04
N LYS A 19 -5.34 3.33 15.21
CA LYS A 19 -5.27 2.06 14.50
C LYS A 19 -5.45 2.25 12.99
N ARG A 20 -6.39 3.10 12.57
CA ARG A 20 -6.57 3.47 11.16
C ARG A 20 -5.29 4.04 10.58
N GLU A 21 -4.65 4.99 11.25
CA GLU A 21 -3.40 5.60 10.81
C GLU A 21 -2.26 4.58 10.68
N ALA A 22 -2.11 3.71 11.68
CA ALA A 22 -1.11 2.64 11.64
C ALA A 22 -1.33 1.68 10.45
N GLU A 23 -2.58 1.26 10.20
CA GLU A 23 -2.88 0.37 9.07
C GLU A 23 -2.74 1.05 7.71
N LEU A 24 -3.01 2.37 7.62
CA LEU A 24 -2.74 3.17 6.41
C LEU A 24 -1.24 3.34 6.15
N ALA A 25 -0.45 3.60 7.19
CA ALA A 25 1.01 3.70 7.07
C ALA A 25 1.62 2.39 6.57
N LYS A 26 1.18 1.24 7.11
CA LYS A 26 1.57 -0.09 6.61
C LYS A 26 1.17 -0.28 5.15
N LEU A 27 -0.06 0.07 4.78
CA LEU A 27 -0.53 -0.06 3.40
C LEU A 27 0.30 0.80 2.44
N ALA A 28 0.62 2.04 2.83
CA ALA A 28 1.44 2.95 2.05
C ALA A 28 2.85 2.40 1.85
N ALA A 29 3.49 1.88 2.89
CA ALA A 29 4.83 1.29 2.80
C ALA A 29 4.88 0.11 1.83
N VAL A 30 3.91 -0.81 1.91
CA VAL A 30 3.84 -1.97 1.01
C VAL A 30 3.51 -1.53 -0.43
N ALA A 31 2.59 -0.56 -0.60
CA ALA A 31 2.26 -0.01 -1.91
C ALA A 31 3.46 0.69 -2.58
N GLN A 32 4.26 1.44 -1.81
CA GLN A 32 5.48 2.09 -2.30
C GLN A 32 6.53 1.07 -2.72
N SER A 33 6.74 0.01 -1.91
CA SER A 33 7.63 -1.09 -2.27
C SER A 33 7.21 -1.76 -3.59
N ARG A 34 5.90 -2.00 -3.76
CA ARG A 34 5.32 -2.55 -4.98
C ARG A 34 5.56 -1.63 -6.18
N ALA A 35 5.28 -0.33 -6.04
CA ALA A 35 5.48 0.65 -7.10
C ALA A 35 6.96 0.74 -7.52
N ARG A 36 7.89 0.70 -6.56
CA ARG A 36 9.34 0.67 -6.83
C ARG A 36 9.76 -0.53 -7.68
N LEU A 37 9.25 -1.72 -7.35
CA LEU A 37 9.55 -2.95 -8.11
C LEU A 37 8.95 -2.91 -9.52
N GLN A 38 7.74 -2.37 -9.66
CA GLN A 38 7.12 -2.16 -10.98
C GLN A 38 7.91 -1.17 -11.82
N GLY A 39 8.37 -0.07 -11.22
CA GLY A 39 9.25 0.90 -11.87
C GLY A 39 10.56 0.28 -12.33
N ALA A 40 11.22 -0.51 -11.46
CA ALA A 40 12.47 -1.21 -11.82
C ALA A 40 12.28 -2.18 -13.00
N LEU A 41 11.15 -2.89 -13.07
CA LEU A 41 10.81 -3.75 -14.21
C LEU A 41 10.56 -2.94 -15.49
N GLN A 42 9.90 -1.78 -15.39
CA GLN A 42 9.69 -0.90 -16.55
C GLN A 42 11.01 -0.35 -17.07
N THR A 43 11.89 0.11 -16.18
CA THR A 43 13.25 0.55 -16.53
C THR A 43 14.02 -0.57 -17.21
N LEU A 44 14.02 -1.79 -16.66
CA LEU A 44 14.72 -2.92 -17.26
C LEU A 44 14.22 -3.22 -18.67
N LYS A 45 12.90 -3.20 -18.89
CA LYS A 45 12.30 -3.39 -20.23
C LYS A 45 12.65 -2.28 -21.22
N ALA A 46 12.77 -1.04 -20.76
CA ALA A 46 13.15 0.08 -21.62
C ALA A 46 14.60 -0.06 -22.14
N VAL A 47 15.49 -0.66 -21.35
CA VAL A 47 16.89 -0.92 -21.75
C VAL A 47 17.00 -2.13 -22.69
N GLU A 48 15.97 -2.99 -22.78
CA GLU A 48 15.91 -4.14 -23.69
C GLU A 48 15.47 -3.79 -25.13
N ALA A 49 15.51 -2.52 -25.54
CA ALA A 49 15.04 -2.08 -26.86
C ALA A 49 15.61 -2.94 -28.02
N PRO A 50 14.78 -3.31 -29.03
CA PRO A 50 15.22 -4.17 -30.13
C PRO A 50 16.32 -3.51 -30.96
N LEU A 51 17.20 -4.34 -31.51
CA LEU A 51 18.29 -3.88 -32.37
C LEU A 51 17.86 -3.68 -33.81
N ASP A 52 18.50 -2.71 -34.46
CA ASP A 52 18.43 -2.52 -35.90
C ASP A 52 19.06 -3.73 -36.62
N PRO A 53 18.40 -4.32 -37.61
CA PRO A 53 18.87 -5.54 -38.29
C PRO A 53 20.27 -5.41 -38.93
N GLY A 54 20.71 -4.19 -39.26
CA GLY A 54 21.97 -3.90 -39.95
C GLY A 54 23.23 -4.04 -39.09
N GLU A 55 23.14 -3.92 -37.76
CA GLU A 55 24.33 -3.99 -36.87
C GLU A 55 24.74 -5.42 -36.51
N ALA A 56 23.85 -6.39 -36.65
CA ALA A 56 24.07 -7.77 -36.23
C ALA A 56 25.07 -8.55 -37.12
N VAL A 57 25.42 -7.99 -38.29
CA VAL A 57 26.14 -8.70 -39.35
C VAL A 57 27.67 -8.59 -39.23
N SER A 58 28.21 -7.68 -38.41
CA SER A 58 29.62 -7.26 -38.54
C SER A 58 30.61 -7.80 -37.49
N ASP A 59 30.19 -8.10 -36.25
CA ASP A 59 31.14 -8.43 -35.16
C ASP A 59 30.65 -9.56 -34.22
N PRO A 60 31.34 -10.74 -34.22
CA PRO A 60 31.04 -11.85 -33.30
C PRO A 60 31.17 -11.51 -31.81
N ALA A 61 32.08 -10.61 -31.42
CA ALA A 61 32.24 -10.19 -30.03
C ALA A 61 31.03 -9.38 -29.56
N LEU A 62 30.51 -8.51 -30.44
CA LEU A 62 29.29 -7.75 -30.20
C LEU A 62 28.07 -8.66 -30.01
N VAL A 63 27.95 -9.73 -30.82
CA VAL A 63 26.90 -10.75 -30.66
C VAL A 63 27.03 -11.48 -29.31
N GLY A 64 28.24 -11.87 -28.91
CA GLY A 64 28.51 -12.52 -27.62
C GLY A 64 28.15 -11.64 -26.42
N ALA A 65 28.55 -10.37 -26.46
CA ALA A 65 28.22 -9.38 -25.42
C ALA A 65 26.70 -9.16 -25.29
N ARG A 66 25.98 -9.10 -26.42
CA ARG A 66 24.51 -8.95 -26.46
C ARG A 66 23.79 -10.15 -25.86
N LEU A 67 24.19 -11.37 -26.21
CA LEU A 67 23.63 -12.59 -25.62
C LEU A 67 23.89 -12.66 -24.11
N ALA A 68 25.08 -12.23 -23.66
CA ALA A 68 25.38 -12.14 -22.23
C ALA A 68 24.49 -11.11 -21.53
N HIS A 69 24.29 -9.92 -22.11
CA HIS A 69 23.40 -8.90 -21.59
C HIS A 69 21.95 -9.38 -21.49
N ARG A 70 21.43 -10.05 -22.53
CA ARG A 70 20.07 -10.61 -22.52
C ARG A 70 19.88 -11.68 -21.44
N ARG A 71 20.83 -12.59 -21.27
CA ARG A 71 20.78 -13.59 -20.18
C ARG A 71 20.78 -12.91 -18.81
N TRP A 72 21.55 -11.85 -18.65
CA TRP A 72 21.58 -11.05 -17.44
C TRP A 72 20.24 -10.35 -17.19
N SER A 73 19.65 -9.70 -18.20
CA SER A 73 18.39 -8.98 -18.09
C SER A 73 17.23 -9.94 -17.76
N GLU A 74 17.18 -11.10 -18.41
CA GLU A 74 16.21 -12.16 -18.10
C GLU A 74 16.33 -12.64 -16.64
N ALA A 75 17.56 -12.82 -16.13
CA ALA A 75 17.79 -13.21 -14.75
C ALA A 75 17.33 -12.11 -13.76
N GLN A 76 17.60 -10.84 -14.06
CA GLN A 76 17.11 -9.71 -13.25
C GLN A 76 15.59 -9.61 -13.28
N SER A 77 14.97 -9.76 -14.45
CA SER A 77 13.53 -9.73 -14.62
C SER A 77 12.85 -10.82 -13.80
N ARG A 78 13.36 -12.07 -13.84
CA ARG A 78 12.85 -13.16 -13.00
C ARG A 78 12.92 -12.84 -11.50
N ARG A 79 14.06 -12.32 -11.03
CA ARG A 79 14.24 -11.92 -9.62
C ARG A 79 13.26 -10.82 -9.21
N LEU A 80 13.13 -9.77 -10.01
CA LEU A 80 12.21 -8.66 -9.74
C LEU A 80 10.74 -9.11 -9.73
N ASN A 81 10.35 -10.00 -10.65
CA ASN A 81 9.00 -10.57 -10.68
C ASN A 81 8.69 -11.40 -9.43
N GLN A 82 9.65 -12.21 -8.94
CA GLN A 82 9.48 -12.97 -7.69
C GLN A 82 9.27 -12.03 -6.49
N GLN A 83 10.10 -11.00 -6.38
CA GLN A 83 9.96 -9.99 -5.32
C GLN A 83 8.62 -9.25 -5.42
N LEU A 84 8.21 -8.89 -6.64
CA LEU A 84 6.93 -8.23 -6.88
C LEU A 84 5.75 -9.12 -6.47
N ALA A 85 5.82 -10.43 -6.75
CA ALA A 85 4.80 -11.38 -6.35
C ALA A 85 4.66 -11.43 -4.81
N MET A 86 5.77 -11.52 -4.08
CA MET A 86 5.77 -11.50 -2.61
C MET A 86 5.13 -10.23 -2.04
N VAL A 87 5.58 -9.06 -2.50
CA VAL A 87 5.05 -7.77 -2.03
C VAL A 87 3.58 -7.60 -2.44
N THR A 88 3.16 -8.16 -3.57
CA THR A 88 1.75 -8.12 -4.00
C THR A 88 0.88 -8.95 -3.06
N VAL A 89 1.36 -10.11 -2.57
CA VAL A 89 0.65 -10.90 -1.55
C VAL A 89 0.50 -10.10 -0.25
N ASP A 90 1.56 -9.44 0.21
CA ASP A 90 1.51 -8.60 1.41
C ASP A 90 0.53 -7.43 1.25
N TRP A 91 0.54 -6.80 0.06
CA TRP A 91 -0.39 -5.72 -0.26
C TRP A 91 -1.85 -6.20 -0.25
N MET A 92 -2.12 -7.37 -0.84
CA MET A 92 -3.46 -7.99 -0.85
C MET A 92 -3.94 -8.34 0.56
N ARG A 93 -3.04 -8.71 1.48
CA ARG A 93 -3.35 -8.96 2.89
C ARG A 93 -3.60 -7.67 3.67
N GLN A 94 -2.81 -6.62 3.40
CA GLN A 94 -2.88 -5.36 4.12
C GLN A 94 -4.10 -4.51 3.72
N LYS A 95 -4.53 -4.57 2.45
CA LYS A 95 -5.67 -3.81 1.92
C LYS A 95 -6.98 -4.03 2.72
N PRO A 96 -7.45 -5.26 3.01
CA PRO A 96 -8.65 -5.47 3.82
C PRO A 96 -8.46 -5.07 5.29
N ALA A 97 -7.25 -5.21 5.85
CA ALA A 97 -6.95 -4.79 7.21
C ALA A 97 -7.10 -3.26 7.38
N ALA A 98 -6.55 -2.50 6.44
CA ALA A 98 -6.73 -1.05 6.36
C ALA A 98 -8.20 -0.65 6.16
N ALA A 99 -8.92 -1.31 5.24
CA ALA A 99 -10.34 -1.04 5.02
C ALA A 99 -11.19 -1.27 6.28
N LYS A 100 -10.93 -2.37 7.02
CA LYS A 100 -11.62 -2.66 8.28
C LYS A 100 -11.29 -1.65 9.37
N ALA A 101 -10.03 -1.23 9.50
CA ALA A 101 -9.63 -0.21 10.46
C ALA A 101 -10.28 1.14 10.15
N PHE A 102 -10.37 1.50 8.87
CA PHE A 102 -11.05 2.70 8.40
C PHE A 102 -12.54 2.69 8.75
N GLY A 103 -13.26 1.62 8.40
CA GLY A 103 -14.68 1.47 8.71
C GLY A 103 -14.96 1.50 10.21
N ARG A 104 -14.12 0.81 11.02
CA ARG A 104 -14.25 0.83 12.48
C ARG A 104 -14.03 2.23 13.07
N ALA A 105 -13.05 2.98 12.57
CA ALA A 105 -12.79 4.34 13.01
C ALA A 105 -13.98 5.26 12.69
N ALA A 106 -14.50 5.21 11.46
CA ALA A 106 -15.65 6.01 11.04
C ALA A 106 -16.90 5.75 11.90
N VAL A 107 -17.21 4.48 12.17
CA VAL A 107 -18.36 4.12 13.03
C VAL A 107 -18.18 4.63 14.46
N LEU A 108 -16.98 4.48 15.04
CA LEU A 108 -16.75 4.93 16.41
C LEU A 108 -16.73 6.45 16.54
N GLU A 109 -16.24 7.16 15.53
CA GLU A 109 -16.32 8.62 15.44
C GLU A 109 -17.78 9.09 15.40
N GLU A 110 -18.62 8.48 14.55
CA GLU A 110 -20.04 8.81 14.48
C GLU A 110 -20.77 8.52 15.80
N LEU A 111 -20.53 7.36 16.41
CA LEU A 111 -21.13 6.99 17.69
C LEU A 111 -20.69 7.91 18.83
N ALA A 112 -19.41 8.30 18.87
CA ALA A 112 -18.91 9.25 19.85
C ALA A 112 -19.56 10.63 19.67
N GLY A 113 -19.71 11.11 18.42
CA GLY A 113 -20.39 12.35 18.10
C GLY A 113 -21.86 12.35 18.53
N LYS A 114 -22.60 11.28 18.25
CA LYS A 114 -23.99 11.11 18.69
C LYS A 114 -24.11 11.06 20.22
N ALA A 115 -23.21 10.36 20.89
CA ALA A 115 -23.19 10.26 22.35
C ALA A 115 -22.96 11.63 23.02
N GLU A 116 -22.03 12.41 22.47
CA GLU A 116 -21.73 13.75 22.96
C GLU A 116 -22.89 14.73 22.71
N ALA A 117 -23.52 14.67 21.54
CA ALA A 117 -24.71 15.47 21.23
C ALA A 117 -25.88 15.14 22.18
N ALA A 118 -26.14 13.86 22.44
CA ALA A 118 -27.17 13.42 23.38
C ALA A 118 -26.89 13.92 24.80
N ARG A 119 -25.63 13.87 25.25
CA ARG A 119 -25.23 14.40 26.57
C ARG A 119 -25.48 15.90 26.69
N LYS A 120 -25.11 16.68 25.67
CA LYS A 120 -25.35 18.14 25.66
C LYS A 120 -26.84 18.48 25.67
N ALA A 121 -27.65 17.75 24.92
CA ALA A 121 -29.10 17.94 24.88
C ALA A 121 -29.78 17.61 26.23
N GLU A 122 -29.26 16.64 26.99
CA GLU A 122 -29.75 16.35 28.34
C GLU A 122 -29.35 17.43 29.35
N ALA A 123 -28.12 17.95 29.27
CA ALA A 123 -27.68 19.05 30.12
C ALA A 123 -28.53 20.32 29.93
N ALA A 124 -28.83 20.67 28.67
CA ALA A 124 -29.64 21.84 28.33
C ALA A 124 -31.13 21.73 28.69
N LYS A 125 -31.63 20.55 29.06
CA LYS A 125 -33.02 20.34 29.52
C LYS A 125 -33.16 20.34 31.05
N GLY A 126 -32.03 20.28 31.76
CA GLY A 126 -31.98 20.30 33.23
C GLY A 126 -31.73 21.69 33.82
N GLU A 127 -31.48 22.69 32.96
CA GLU A 127 -31.48 24.13 33.26
C GLU A 127 -32.86 24.73 32.94
#